data_AF-A0A965R0G3-F1
#
_entry.id   AF-A0A965R0G3-F1
#
_cell.length_a   1.000
_cell.length_b   1.000
_cell.length_c   1.000
_cell.angle_alpha   90.00
_cell.angle_beta   90.00
_cell.angle_gamma   90.00
#
_symmetry.space_group_name_H-M   'P 1'
#
loop_
_entity.id
_entity.type
_entity.pdbx_description
1 polymer ?
#
loop_
_entity_poly.entity_id
_entity_poly.type
_entity_poly.pdbx_seq_one_letter_code
_entity_poly.pdbx_strand_id
1 'polypeptide(L)'
;MRKELSCGYRFTTNNRMELRAVISALQAITNPALNVCIYSDSRYVVEAINKNWALSWKTKAYKGKANADLWEILLNLYKPEKHTFIWVKGHAANLENNRCDALAVNAAKQGPWLEDIGYADKNIK
;
A
#
# COMPACT_ATOMS: atom_id res chain seq x y z
N MET A 1 -17.07 6.73 12.68
CA MET A 1 -17.63 6.59 11.32
C MET A 1 -16.69 5.71 10.51
N ARG A 2 -17.21 4.65 9.86
CA ARG A 2 -16.42 3.73 9.01
C ARG A 2 -16.25 4.37 7.62
N LYS A 3 -15.06 4.28 7.03
CA LYS A 3 -14.78 4.73 5.66
C LYS A 3 -14.08 3.61 4.91
N GLU A 4 -14.59 3.30 3.71
CA GLU A 4 -14.05 2.27 2.82
C GLU A 4 -13.56 2.94 1.54
N LEU A 5 -12.37 2.54 1.08
CA LEU A 5 -11.75 3.06 -0.14
C LEU A 5 -11.31 1.88 -1.00
N SER A 6 -11.64 1.92 -2.29
CA SER A 6 -11.17 0.94 -3.26
C SER A 6 -11.06 1.57 -4.64
N CYS A 7 -10.11 1.08 -5.43
CA CYS A 7 -9.87 1.56 -6.79
C CYS A 7 -9.12 0.48 -7.58
N GLY A 8 -9.52 0.27 -8.84
CA GLY A 8 -8.88 -0.68 -9.74
C GLY A 8 -7.96 0.03 -10.73
N TYR A 9 -6.85 -0.62 -11.09
CA TYR A 9 -5.86 -0.11 -12.03
C TYR A 9 -5.61 -1.10 -13.17
N ARG A 10 -5.45 -0.59 -14.39
CA ARG A 10 -5.01 -1.36 -15.55
C ARG A 10 -3.52 -1.67 -15.42
N PHE A 11 -3.14 -2.88 -15.83
CA PHE A 11 -1.76 -3.33 -15.91
C PHE A 11 -0.99 -2.98 -14.63
N THR A 12 -1.31 -3.68 -13.54
CA THR A 12 -0.66 -3.47 -12.23
C THR A 12 -0.28 -4.82 -11.63
N THR A 13 0.24 -4.82 -10.40
CA THR A 13 0.58 -6.04 -9.67
C THR A 13 0.03 -6.00 -8.26
N ASN A 14 -0.09 -7.17 -7.61
CA ASN A 14 -0.54 -7.27 -6.22
C ASN A 14 0.30 -6.36 -5.30
N ASN A 15 1.64 -6.43 -5.37
CA ASN A 15 2.52 -5.59 -4.54
C ASN A 15 2.29 -4.08 -4.75
N ARG A 16 1.97 -3.65 -5.97
CA ARG A 16 1.66 -2.24 -6.25
C ARG A 16 0.32 -1.83 -5.65
N MET A 17 -0.69 -2.70 -5.73
CA MET A 17 -2.00 -2.47 -5.13
C MET A 17 -1.96 -2.48 -3.60
N GLU A 18 -1.16 -3.37 -3.00
CA GLU A 18 -0.91 -3.39 -1.55
C GLU A 18 -0.29 -2.07 -1.07
N LEU A 19 0.73 -1.56 -1.78
CA LEU A 19 1.32 -0.25 -1.49
C LEU A 19 0.30 0.89 -1.64
N ARG A 20 -0.45 0.90 -2.74
CA ARG A 20 -1.48 1.92 -3.00
C ARG A 20 -2.59 1.93 -1.94
N ALA A 21 -2.97 0.76 -1.43
CA ALA A 21 -3.96 0.67 -0.35
C ALA A 21 -3.48 1.40 0.92
N VAL A 22 -2.23 1.15 1.33
CA VAL A 22 -1.65 1.84 2.50
C VAL A 22 -1.49 3.34 2.24
N ILE A 23 -0.99 3.74 1.07
CA ILE A 23 -0.85 5.16 0.69
C ILE A 23 -2.20 5.87 0.76
N SER A 24 -3.23 5.29 0.14
CA SER A 24 -4.58 5.87 0.11
C SER A 24 -5.19 5.99 1.51
N ALA A 25 -4.97 4.98 2.36
CA ALA A 25 -5.41 5.03 3.75
C ALA A 25 -4.73 6.17 4.52
N LEU A 26 -3.40 6.32 4.40
CA LEU A 26 -2.67 7.40 5.07
C LEU A 26 -3.04 8.78 4.54
N GLN A 27 -3.24 8.94 3.22
CA GLN A 27 -3.70 10.21 2.62
C GLN A 27 -5.10 10.60 3.06
N ALA A 28 -5.96 9.64 3.38
CA ALA A 28 -7.32 9.91 3.85
C ALA A 28 -7.36 10.41 5.31
N ILE A 29 -6.25 10.31 6.06
CA ILE A 29 -6.16 10.80 7.43
C ILE A 29 -5.87 12.30 7.41
N THR A 30 -6.86 13.10 7.81
CA THR A 30 -6.76 14.56 7.81
C THR A 30 -6.09 15.14 9.05
N ASN A 31 -6.01 14.37 10.14
CA ASN A 31 -5.37 14.80 11.38
C ASN A 31 -3.97 14.17 11.53
N PRO A 32 -2.88 14.94 11.36
CA PRO A 32 -1.52 14.42 11.40
C PRO A 32 -1.01 14.04 12.80
N ALA A 33 -1.77 14.32 13.87
CA ALA A 33 -1.38 14.04 15.26
C ALA A 33 -1.78 12.62 15.73
N LEU A 34 -2.66 11.94 15.00
CA LEU A 34 -3.18 10.63 15.35
C LEU A 34 -2.09 9.55 15.28
N ASN A 35 -2.14 8.63 16.25
CA ASN A 35 -1.40 7.38 16.15
C ASN A 35 -2.23 6.42 15.29
N VAL A 36 -1.62 5.78 14.29
CA VAL A 36 -2.28 4.98 13.27
C VAL A 36 -1.75 3.55 13.33
N CYS A 37 -2.64 2.58 13.50
CA CYS A 37 -2.32 1.17 13.34
C CYS A 37 -2.76 0.69 11.96
N ILE A 38 -1.78 0.26 11.15
CA ILE A 38 -2.01 -0.32 9.83
C ILE A 38 -1.94 -1.84 9.97
N TYR A 39 -3.08 -2.50 9.78
CA TYR A 39 -3.15 -3.95 9.69
C TYR A 39 -3.15 -4.36 8.21
N SER A 40 -2.23 -5.23 7.81
CA SER A 40 -2.14 -5.71 6.44
C SER A 40 -1.61 -7.14 6.40
N ASP A 41 -2.12 -7.94 5.48
CA ASP A 41 -1.61 -9.27 5.18
C ASP A 41 -0.42 -9.27 4.20
N SER A 42 -0.13 -8.11 3.60
CA SER A 42 1.07 -7.89 2.80
C SER A 42 2.32 -7.93 3.67
N ARG A 43 3.00 -9.07 3.68
CA ARG A 43 4.37 -9.15 4.22
C ARG A 43 5.31 -8.22 3.48
N TYR A 44 5.10 -8.00 2.18
CA TYR A 44 5.92 -7.12 1.37
C TYR A 44 5.95 -5.70 1.95
N VAL A 45 4.79 -5.14 2.29
CA VAL A 45 4.71 -3.80 2.88
C VAL A 45 5.14 -3.81 4.34
N VAL A 46 4.56 -4.71 5.16
CA VAL A 46 4.78 -4.69 6.61
C VAL A 46 6.23 -4.99 6.97
N GLU A 47 6.85 -6.01 6.37
CA GLU A 47 8.24 -6.34 6.67
C GLU A 47 9.21 -5.27 6.17
N ALA A 48 8.95 -4.65 5.01
CA ALA A 48 9.83 -3.62 4.48
C ALA A 48 9.86 -2.36 5.37
N ILE A 49 8.75 -2.03 6.03
CA ILE A 49 8.71 -0.96 7.04
C ILE A 49 9.32 -1.44 8.36
N ASN A 50 8.83 -2.53 8.94
CA ASN A 50 9.24 -2.98 10.28
C ASN A 50 10.73 -3.38 10.35
N LYS A 51 11.30 -3.91 9.27
CA LYS A 51 12.74 -4.25 9.19
C LYS A 51 13.60 -3.11 8.65
N ASN A 52 13.04 -1.90 8.51
CA ASN A 52 13.71 -0.70 7.98
C ASN A 52 14.32 -0.85 6.57
N TRP A 53 13.87 -1.84 5.79
CA TRP A 53 14.37 -2.03 4.42
C TRP A 53 14.00 -0.86 3.53
N ALA A 54 12.76 -0.37 3.63
CA ALA A 54 12.27 0.76 2.86
C ALA A 54 13.10 2.03 3.11
N LEU A 55 13.46 2.30 4.37
CA LEU A 55 14.34 3.41 4.73
C LEU A 55 15.74 3.24 4.13
N SER A 56 16.29 2.02 4.15
CA SER A 56 17.58 1.72 3.50
C SER A 56 17.52 1.89 1.97
N TRP A 57 16.37 1.65 1.35
CA TRP A 57 16.21 1.90 -0.09
C TRP A 57 16.16 3.40 -0.38
N LYS A 58 15.50 4.21 0.46
CA LYS A 58 15.47 5.66 0.34
C LYS A 58 16.87 6.27 0.37
N THR A 59 17.75 5.82 1.27
CA THR A 59 19.14 6.31 1.34
C THR A 59 19.97 5.93 0.11
N LYS A 60 19.57 4.88 -0.62
CA LYS A 60 20.20 4.43 -1.87
C LYS A 60 19.44 4.89 -3.12
N ALA A 61 18.58 5.90 -3.00
CA ALA A 61 17.74 6.42 -4.09
C ALA A 61 16.96 5.31 -4.83
N TYR A 62 16.54 4.27 -4.10
CA TYR A 62 15.82 3.10 -4.59
C TYR A 62 16.49 2.38 -5.76
N LYS A 63 17.82 2.50 -5.91
CA LYS A 63 18.55 1.93 -7.05
C LYS A 63 18.32 0.41 -7.15
N GLY A 64 17.76 0.00 -8.29
CA GLY A 64 17.47 -1.42 -8.58
C GLY A 64 16.28 -2.00 -7.80
N LYS A 65 15.42 -1.18 -7.18
CA LYS A 65 14.24 -1.65 -6.45
C LYS A 65 12.96 -1.50 -7.26
N ALA A 66 12.13 -2.53 -7.22
CA ALA A 66 10.78 -2.47 -7.76
C ALA A 66 9.93 -1.47 -6.97
N ASN A 67 8.94 -0.87 -7.63
CA ASN A 67 7.96 0.03 -7.03
C ASN A 67 8.56 1.26 -6.30
N ALA A 68 9.76 1.70 -6.70
CA ALA A 68 10.43 2.88 -6.15
C ALA A 68 9.51 4.11 -6.07
N ASP A 69 8.70 4.33 -7.10
CA ASP A 69 7.70 5.38 -7.20
C ASP A 69 6.67 5.36 -6.06
N LEU A 70 6.11 4.19 -5.75
CA LEU A 70 5.15 4.03 -4.66
C LEU A 70 5.82 4.05 -3.29
N TRP A 71 7.02 3.49 -3.16
CA TRP A 71 7.80 3.52 -1.92
C TRP A 71 8.18 4.93 -1.52
N GLU A 72 8.54 5.77 -2.49
CA GLU A 72 8.84 7.18 -2.24
C GLU A 72 7.62 7.92 -1.68
N ILE A 73 6.45 7.74 -2.30
CA ILE A 73 5.19 8.34 -1.82
C ILE A 73 4.88 7.85 -0.40
N LEU A 74 4.94 6.53 -0.16
CA LEU A 74 4.65 5.96 1.16
C LEU A 74 5.60 6.50 2.23
N LEU A 75 6.91 6.57 1.95
CA LEU A 75 7.91 7.05 2.90
C LEU A 75 7.87 8.56 3.14
N ASN A 76 7.22 9.33 2.28
CA ASN A 76 6.94 10.75 2.53
C ASN A 76 5.73 10.95 3.46
N LEU A 77 4.80 9.99 3.48
CA LEU A 77 3.64 9.98 4.39
C LEU A 77 3.96 9.30 5.74
N TYR A 78 4.91 8.38 5.74
CA TYR A 78 5.24 7.55 6.90
C TYR A 78 5.91 8.36 8.03
N LYS A 79 5.39 8.17 9.25
CA LYS A 79 5.92 8.75 10.49
C LYS A 79 6.19 7.62 11.49
N PRO A 80 7.45 7.21 11.71
CA PRO A 80 7.77 6.03 12.53
C PRO A 80 7.29 6.14 13.99
N GLU A 81 7.15 7.35 14.52
CA GLU A 81 6.67 7.62 15.87
C GLU A 81 5.14 7.61 16.00
N LYS A 82 4.41 7.59 14.86
CA LYS A 82 2.94 7.62 14.82
C LYS A 82 2.32 6.40 14.17
N HIS A 83 3.02 5.75 13.25
CA HIS A 83 2.46 4.69 12.42
C HIS A 83 3.03 3.32 12.81
N THR A 84 2.15 2.42 13.22
CA THR A 84 2.50 1.03 13.58
C THR A 84 2.00 0.08 12.51
N PHE A 85 2.88 -0.74 11.95
CA PHE A 85 2.52 -1.75 10.94
C PHE A 85 2.44 -3.13 11.58
N ILE A 86 1.27 -3.76 11.47
CA ILE A 86 0.96 -5.05 12.08
C ILE A 86 0.62 -6.03 10.97
N TRP A 87 1.43 -7.08 10.86
CA TRP A 87 1.15 -8.15 9.91
C TRP A 87 0.03 -9.03 10.45
N VAL A 88 -0.98 -9.26 9.62
CA VAL A 88 -2.05 -10.22 9.90
C VAL A 88 -2.00 -11.35 8.88
N LYS A 89 -2.45 -12.55 9.28
CA LYS A 89 -2.52 -13.66 8.33
C LYS A 89 -3.72 -13.44 7.39
N GLY A 90 -3.47 -13.40 6.09
CA GLY A 90 -4.52 -13.33 5.06
C GLY A 90 -5.48 -14.52 5.14
N HIS A 91 -6.74 -14.30 4.76
CA HIS A 91 -7.83 -15.28 4.79
C HIS A 91 -8.12 -15.93 6.16
N ALA A 92 -7.65 -15.33 7.26
CA ALA A 92 -8.06 -15.71 8.61
C ALA A 92 -9.42 -15.07 8.96
N ALA A 93 -9.96 -15.38 10.15
CA ALA A 93 -11.22 -14.83 10.68
C ALA A 93 -11.24 -13.29 10.92
N ASN A 94 -10.32 -12.53 10.31
CA ASN A 94 -10.30 -11.07 10.39
C ASN A 94 -11.33 -10.48 9.42
N LEU A 95 -12.48 -10.08 9.97
CA LEU A 95 -13.58 -9.47 9.24
C LEU A 95 -13.13 -8.29 8.36
N GLU A 96 -12.22 -7.45 8.87
CA GLU A 96 -11.78 -6.25 8.16
C GLU A 96 -10.84 -6.58 7.00
N ASN A 97 -9.96 -7.57 7.15
CA ASN A 97 -9.12 -8.03 6.02
C ASN A 97 -9.99 -8.63 4.91
N ASN A 98 -10.95 -9.48 5.29
CA ASN A 98 -11.87 -10.10 4.33
C ASN A 98 -12.72 -9.04 3.59
N ARG A 99 -13.07 -7.94 4.28
CA ARG A 99 -13.76 -6.82 3.65
C ARG A 99 -12.84 -6.07 2.67
N CYS A 100 -11.58 -5.82 3.04
CA CYS A 100 -10.59 -5.23 2.13
C CYS A 100 -10.37 -6.11 0.89
N ASP A 101 -10.29 -7.43 1.05
CA ASP A 101 -10.15 -8.39 -0.06
C ASP A 101 -11.35 -8.31 -1.01
N ALA A 102 -12.58 -8.32 -0.46
CA ALA A 102 -13.79 -8.20 -1.27
C ALA A 102 -13.84 -6.88 -2.05
N LEU A 103 -13.45 -5.76 -1.42
CA LEU A 103 -13.38 -4.45 -2.05
C LEU A 103 -12.32 -4.41 -3.17
N ALA A 104 -11.15 -5.00 -2.94
CA ALA A 104 -10.06 -5.08 -3.92
C ALA A 104 -10.45 -5.95 -5.13
N VAL A 105 -11.04 -7.13 -4.89
CA VAL A 105 -11.53 -8.03 -5.94
C VAL A 105 -12.62 -7.35 -6.76
N ASN A 106 -13.53 -6.64 -6.11
CA ASN A 106 -14.59 -5.94 -6.82
C ASN A 106 -14.02 -4.84 -7.73
N ALA A 107 -13.13 -3.99 -7.19
CA ALA A 107 -12.50 -2.92 -7.94
C ALA A 107 -11.62 -3.43 -9.10
N ALA A 108 -10.98 -4.59 -8.95
CA ALA A 108 -10.23 -5.23 -10.02
C ALA A 108 -11.13 -5.76 -11.16
N LYS A 109 -12.36 -6.18 -10.85
CA LYS A 109 -13.31 -6.74 -11.82
C LYS A 109 -14.21 -5.70 -12.48
N GLN A 110 -14.56 -4.65 -11.75
CA GLN A 110 -15.52 -3.63 -12.17
C GLN A 110 -14.79 -2.33 -12.46
N GLY A 111 -14.66 -2.01 -13.75
CA GLY A 111 -14.15 -0.72 -14.20
C GLY A 111 -15.12 0.44 -13.89
N PRO A 112 -14.72 1.69 -14.19
CA PRO A 112 -13.51 2.06 -14.92
C PRO A 112 -12.24 1.83 -14.10
N TRP A 113 -11.16 1.47 -14.79
CA TRP A 113 -9.83 1.28 -14.19
C TRP A 113 -8.94 2.47 -14.52
N LEU A 114 -8.18 2.94 -13.53
CA LEU A 114 -7.16 3.95 -13.70
C LEU A 114 -5.90 3.36 -14.34
N GLU A 115 -5.04 4.18 -14.92
CA GLU A 115 -3.75 3.71 -15.45
C GLU A 115 -2.68 3.68 -14.36
N ASP A 116 -1.92 2.60 -14.26
CA ASP A 116 -0.76 2.51 -13.39
C ASP A 116 0.51 2.95 -14.13
N ILE A 117 0.72 4.26 -14.22
CA ILE A 117 1.84 4.87 -14.98
C ILE A 117 3.19 4.25 -14.59
N GLY A 118 3.45 4.09 -13.29
CA GLY A 118 4.71 3.51 -12.80
C GLY A 118 4.89 2.01 -13.10
N TYR A 119 3.83 1.31 -13.52
CA TYR A 119 3.92 -0.02 -14.12
C TYR A 119 4.16 0.07 -15.63
N ALA A 120 3.43 0.94 -16.34
CA ALA A 120 3.55 1.12 -17.79
C ALA A 120 4.99 1.49 -18.20
N ASP A 121 5.59 2.48 -17.53
CA ASP A 121 6.96 2.96 -17.82
C ASP A 121 8.04 1.88 -17.68
N LYS A 122 7.80 0.84 -16.88
CA LYS A 122 8.75 -0.27 -16.69
C LYS A 122 8.59 -1.39 -17.70
N ASN A 123 7.45 -1.46 -18.38
CA ASN A 123 7.11 -2.48 -19.37
C ASN A 123 7.11 -1.96 -20.81
N ILE A 124 7.36 -0.67 -21.02
CA ILE A 124 7.82 -0.13 -22.29
C ILE A 124 9.31 -0.41 -22.39
N LYS A 125 9.66 -1.59 -22.92
CA LYS A 125 11.01 -1.96 -23.36
C LYS A 125 10.94 -2.55 -24.75
#